data_AF-A0A1S2NVC2-F1
#
_entry.id   AF-A0A1S2NVC2-F1
#
_cell.length_a   1.000
_cell.length_b   1.000
_cell.length_c   1.000
_cell.angle_alpha   90.00
_cell.angle_beta   90.00
_cell.angle_gamma   90.00
#
_symmetry.space_group_name_H-M   'P 1'
#
loop_
_entity.id
_entity.type
_entity.pdbx_description
1 polymer ?
#
loop_
_entity_poly.entity_id
_entity_poly.type
_entity_poly.pdbx_seq_one_letter_code
_entity_poly.pdbx_strand_id
1 'polypeptide(L)'
;MSADFIRDHRALDAGVVKAAARLGVALPFGQTGAQLRQTAALKSLAGTPAYDAAWLKAQYPAHVQTLALVDKVIASGTSPLVKSLAKSARPVVARHTQMVNHGVCQA
;
A
#
# COMPACT_ATOMS: atom_id res chain seq x y z
N MET A 1 11.33 -10.17 -2.92
CA MET A 1 10.48 -9.28 -2.09
C MET A 1 10.59 -7.81 -2.48
N SER A 2 11.67 -7.07 -2.20
CA SER A 2 11.69 -5.60 -2.39
C SER A 2 11.43 -5.17 -3.84
N ALA A 3 11.96 -5.91 -4.83
CA ALA A 3 11.68 -5.66 -6.25
C ALA A 3 10.20 -5.87 -6.61
N ASP A 4 9.54 -6.89 -6.05
CA ASP A 4 8.11 -7.15 -6.26
C ASP A 4 7.27 -6.02 -5.67
N PHE A 5 7.58 -5.59 -4.44
CA PHE A 5 6.91 -4.45 -3.80
C PHE A 5 7.01 -3.20 -4.67
N ILE A 6 8.20 -2.84 -5.13
CA ILE A 6 8.40 -1.64 -5.95
C ILE A 6 7.63 -1.75 -7.28
N ARG A 7 7.75 -2.88 -7.98
CA ARG A 7 7.06 -3.11 -9.26
C ARG A 7 5.55 -3.01 -9.10
N ASP A 8 5.01 -3.71 -8.12
CA ASP A 8 3.57 -3.84 -7.92
C ASP A 8 2.97 -2.52 -7.43
N HIS A 9 3.62 -1.82 -6.49
CA HIS A 9 3.19 -0.48 -6.05
C HIS A 9 3.16 0.51 -7.20
N ARG A 10 4.20 0.55 -8.05
CA ARG A 10 4.21 1.42 -9.25
C ARG A 10 3.02 1.14 -10.18
N ALA A 11 2.69 -0.12 -10.38
CA ALA A 11 1.54 -0.51 -11.21
C ALA A 11 0.20 -0.10 -10.58
N LEU A 12 0.05 -0.26 -9.25
CA LEU A 12 -1.13 0.15 -8.52
C LEU A 12 -1.31 1.69 -8.55
N ASP A 13 -0.24 2.45 -8.31
CA ASP A 13 -0.26 3.91 -8.34
C ASP A 13 -0.60 4.44 -9.75
N ALA A 14 -0.04 3.85 -10.80
CA ALA A 14 -0.41 4.19 -12.17
C ALA A 14 -1.91 3.94 -12.45
N GLY A 15 -2.46 2.85 -11.89
CA GLY A 15 -3.89 2.56 -11.95
C GLY A 15 -4.74 3.62 -11.25
N VAL A 16 -4.33 4.06 -10.05
CA VAL A 16 -5.00 5.13 -9.29
C VAL A 16 -4.98 6.45 -10.05
N VAL A 17 -3.81 6.86 -10.56
CA VAL A 17 -3.65 8.11 -11.34
C VAL A 17 -4.54 8.09 -12.58
N LYS A 18 -4.55 6.98 -13.33
CA LYS A 18 -5.40 6.83 -14.52
C LYS A 18 -6.89 6.89 -14.19
N ALA A 19 -7.31 6.26 -13.08
CA ALA A 19 -8.70 6.30 -12.65
C ALA A 19 -9.12 7.71 -12.20
N ALA A 20 -8.27 8.39 -11.43
CA ALA A 20 -8.51 9.76 -10.98
C ALA A 20 -8.66 10.72 -12.17
N ALA A 21 -7.77 10.64 -13.16
CA ALA A 21 -7.85 11.44 -14.39
C ALA A 21 -9.16 11.21 -15.15
N ARG A 22 -9.60 9.95 -15.30
CA ARG A 22 -10.87 9.60 -15.97
C ARG A 22 -12.10 10.11 -15.23
N LEU A 23 -12.03 10.23 -13.91
CA LEU A 23 -13.14 10.67 -13.06
C LEU A 23 -13.10 12.17 -12.76
N GLY A 24 -12.07 12.89 -13.21
CA GLY A 24 -11.89 14.32 -12.89
C GLY A 24 -11.64 14.57 -11.40
N VAL A 25 -11.11 13.60 -10.67
CA VAL A 25 -10.86 13.70 -9.22
C VAL A 25 -9.41 14.10 -8.96
N ALA A 26 -9.22 15.17 -8.18
CA ALA A 26 -7.90 15.53 -7.70
C ALA A 26 -7.42 14.55 -6.62
N LEU A 27 -6.20 14.03 -6.80
CA LEU A 27 -5.54 13.23 -5.77
C LEU A 27 -4.92 14.15 -4.71
N PRO A 28 -4.91 13.75 -3.43
CA PRO A 28 -4.25 14.53 -2.38
C PRO A 28 -2.76 14.69 -2.69
N PHE A 29 -2.23 15.89 -2.46
CA PHE A 29 -0.81 16.16 -2.61
C PHE A 29 -0.10 15.89 -1.28
N GLY A 30 0.63 14.77 -1.23
CA GLY A 30 1.51 14.44 -0.11
C GLY A 30 0.95 13.44 0.91
N GLN A 31 1.76 13.20 1.94
CA GLN A 31 1.49 12.25 3.00
C GLN A 31 0.76 12.91 4.18
N THR A 32 -0.11 12.16 4.84
CA THR A 32 -0.69 12.56 6.13
C THR A 32 0.39 12.71 7.20
N GLY A 33 0.11 13.44 8.29
CA GLY A 33 1.04 13.58 9.40
C GLY A 33 1.48 12.24 10.02
N ALA A 34 0.59 11.24 10.06
CA ALA A 34 0.94 9.89 10.53
C ALA A 34 1.92 9.19 9.58
N GLN A 35 1.68 9.26 8.27
CA GLN A 35 2.57 8.71 7.25
C GLN A 35 3.94 9.40 7.27
N LEU A 36 3.99 10.73 7.42
CA LEU A 36 5.25 11.48 7.55
C LEU A 36 6.09 11.01 8.75
N ARG A 37 5.46 10.83 9.92
CA ARG A 37 6.16 10.32 11.12
C ARG A 37 6.69 8.90 10.91
N GLN A 38 5.89 8.02 10.32
CA GLN A 38 6.30 6.66 10.00
C GLN A 38 7.49 6.64 9.03
N THR A 39 7.44 7.43 7.95
CA THR A 39 8.55 7.54 6.98
C THR A 39 9.81 8.14 7.62
N ALA A 40 9.67 9.16 8.48
CA ALA A 40 10.80 9.74 9.19
C ALA A 40 11.50 8.74 10.12
N ALA A 41 10.72 7.94 10.88
CA ALA A 41 11.25 6.90 11.75
C ALA A 41 11.98 5.78 10.97
N LEU A 42 11.48 5.39 9.81
CA LEU A 42 12.18 4.44 8.93
C LEU A 42 13.45 5.05 8.34
N LYS A 43 13.39 6.32 7.92
CA LYS A 43 14.53 7.04 7.33
C LYS A 43 15.68 7.19 8.32
N SER A 44 15.41 7.42 9.61
CA SER A 44 16.47 7.50 10.63
C SER A 44 17.21 6.18 10.85
N LEU A 45 16.67 5.05 10.39
CA LEU A 45 17.29 3.74 10.50
C LEU A 45 17.97 3.30 9.20
N ALA A 46 17.85 4.08 8.11
CA ALA A 46 18.37 3.70 6.79
C ALA A 46 19.89 3.44 6.84
N GLY A 47 20.32 2.33 6.25
CA GLY A 47 21.72 1.89 6.26
C GLY A 47 22.17 1.22 7.57
N THR A 48 21.31 1.12 8.58
CA THR A 48 21.60 0.37 9.81
C THR A 48 21.03 -1.06 9.74
N PRO A 49 21.57 -2.02 10.51
CA PRO A 49 21.00 -3.37 10.62
C PRO A 49 19.55 -3.39 11.16
N ALA A 50 19.11 -2.32 11.84
CA ALA A 50 17.76 -2.23 12.39
C ALA A 50 16.68 -1.88 11.35
N TYR A 51 17.08 -1.45 10.15
CA TYR A 51 16.16 -0.97 9.12
C TYR A 51 15.13 -2.03 8.71
N ASP A 52 15.58 -3.24 8.37
CA ASP A 52 14.71 -4.27 7.79
C ASP A 52 13.64 -4.72 8.78
N ALA A 53 14.00 -4.91 10.06
CA ALA A 53 13.06 -5.25 11.11
C ALA A 53 12.03 -4.14 11.35
N ALA A 54 12.47 -2.88 11.34
CA ALA A 54 11.57 -1.73 11.48
C ALA A 54 10.63 -1.60 10.26
N TRP A 55 11.15 -1.83 9.05
CA TRP A 55 10.38 -1.83 7.82
C TRP A 55 9.31 -2.91 7.85
N LEU A 56 9.67 -4.17 8.11
CA LEU A 56 8.71 -5.28 8.15
C LEU A 56 7.60 -5.04 9.19
N LYS A 57 7.96 -4.58 10.39
CA LYS A 57 7.00 -4.22 11.47
C LYS A 57 6.04 -3.11 11.04
N ALA A 58 6.50 -2.17 10.22
CA ALA A 58 5.69 -1.09 9.69
C ALA A 58 4.77 -1.56 8.54
N GLN A 59 5.21 -2.50 7.70
CA GLN A 59 4.47 -2.92 6.52
C GLN A 59 3.25 -3.76 6.85
N TYR A 60 3.34 -4.72 7.77
CA TYR A 60 2.21 -5.61 8.08
C TYR A 60 0.90 -4.86 8.44
N PRO A 61 0.87 -3.99 9.46
CA PRO A 61 -0.35 -3.27 9.80
C PRO A 61 -0.83 -2.35 8.67
N ALA A 62 0.09 -1.75 7.91
CA ALA A 62 -0.27 -0.90 6.76
C ALA A 62 -0.99 -1.70 5.65
N HIS A 63 -0.54 -2.91 5.36
CA HIS A 63 -1.18 -3.77 4.36
C HIS A 63 -2.52 -4.32 4.85
N VAL A 64 -2.64 -4.66 6.14
CA VAL A 64 -3.92 -5.07 6.74
C VAL A 64 -4.96 -3.94 6.64
N GLN A 65 -4.58 -2.70 6.99
CA GLN A 65 -5.46 -1.55 6.86
C GLN A 65 -5.85 -1.29 5.40
N THR A 66 -4.89 -1.40 4.48
CA THR A 66 -5.14 -1.25 3.04
C THR A 66 -6.11 -2.30 2.51
N LEU A 67 -5.96 -3.56 2.93
CA LEU A 67 -6.85 -4.65 2.52
C LEU A 67 -8.28 -4.40 3.01
N ALA A 68 -8.45 -3.91 4.24
CA ALA A 68 -9.78 -3.53 4.76
C ALA A 68 -10.42 -2.40 3.95
N LEU A 69 -9.64 -1.39 3.53
CA LEU A 69 -10.13 -0.31 2.66
C LEU A 69 -10.53 -0.83 1.28
N VAL A 70 -9.71 -1.69 0.67
CA VAL A 70 -10.02 -2.33 -0.61
C VAL A 70 -11.30 -3.15 -0.52
N ASP A 71 -11.46 -3.96 0.52
CA ASP A 71 -12.64 -4.80 0.72
C ASP A 71 -13.91 -3.96 0.92
N LYS A 72 -13.81 -2.85 1.66
CA LYS A 72 -14.90 -1.88 1.80
C LYS A 72 -15.31 -1.30 0.45
N VAL A 73 -14.35 -0.86 -0.37
CA VAL A 73 -14.64 -0.31 -1.72
C VAL A 73 -15.30 -1.36 -2.62
N ILE A 74 -14.85 -2.61 -2.57
CA ILE A 74 -15.45 -3.70 -3.34
C ILE A 74 -16.91 -3.93 -2.92
N ALA A 75 -17.18 -3.95 -1.62
CA ALA A 75 -18.51 -4.20 -1.08
C ALA A 75 -19.47 -3.05 -1.36
N SER A 76 -19.12 -1.82 -0.95
CA SER A 76 -20.05 -0.68 -0.88
C SER A 76 -19.70 0.50 -1.77
N GLY A 77 -18.62 0.43 -2.55
CA GLY A 77 -18.28 1.48 -3.51
C GLY A 77 -19.35 1.67 -4.60
N THR A 78 -19.50 2.91 -5.06
CA THR A 78 -20.51 3.30 -6.07
C THR A 78 -19.91 3.45 -7.47
N SER A 79 -18.66 3.89 -7.60
CA SER A 79 -17.99 4.04 -8.91
C SER A 79 -17.58 2.68 -9.47
N PRO A 80 -18.11 2.23 -10.62
CA PRO A 80 -17.74 0.95 -11.22
C PRO A 80 -16.23 0.85 -11.52
N LEU A 81 -15.62 1.97 -11.95
CA LEU A 81 -14.19 2.05 -12.24
C LEU A 81 -13.34 1.83 -10.99
N VAL A 82 -13.71 2.49 -9.88
CA VAL A 82 -12.97 2.37 -8.61
C VAL A 82 -13.15 0.97 -8.01
N LYS A 83 -14.35 0.37 -8.09
CA LYS A 83 -14.58 -1.01 -7.68
C LYS A 83 -13.73 -1.99 -8.50
N SER A 84 -13.66 -1.81 -9.81
CA SER A 84 -12.85 -2.68 -10.67
C SER A 84 -11.37 -2.58 -10.31
N LEU A 85 -10.86 -1.37 -10.09
CA LEU A 85 -9.48 -1.16 -9.66
C LEU A 85 -9.21 -1.83 -8.30
N ALA A 86 -10.12 -1.69 -7.34
CA ALA A 86 -10.02 -2.33 -6.02
C ALA A 86 -9.97 -3.86 -6.13
N LYS A 87 -10.82 -4.47 -6.98
CA LYS A 87 -10.79 -5.92 -7.24
C LYS A 87 -9.45 -6.39 -7.80
N SER A 88 -8.85 -5.62 -8.72
CA SER A 88 -7.52 -5.93 -9.28
C SER A 88 -6.39 -5.73 -8.26
N ALA A 89 -6.51 -4.75 -7.37
CA ALA A 89 -5.51 -4.49 -6.33
C ALA A 89 -5.52 -5.54 -5.20
N ARG A 90 -6.71 -6.04 -4.85
CA ARG A 90 -6.90 -6.97 -3.71
C ARG A 90 -5.92 -8.15 -3.66
N PRO A 91 -5.74 -8.97 -4.72
CA PRO A 91 -4.82 -10.11 -4.66
C PRO A 91 -3.35 -9.69 -4.51
N VAL A 92 -2.96 -8.50 -4.98
CA VAL A 92 -1.61 -7.97 -4.80
C VAL A 92 -1.37 -7.60 -3.34
N VAL A 93 -2.29 -6.82 -2.75
CA VAL A 93 -2.20 -6.42 -1.35
C VAL A 93 -2.23 -7.64 -0.43
N ALA A 94 -3.09 -8.62 -0.71
CA ALA A 94 -3.16 -9.86 0.07
C ALA A 94 -1.84 -10.65 0.02
N ARG A 95 -1.22 -10.78 -1.16
CA ARG A 95 0.11 -11.42 -1.29
C ARG A 95 1.16 -10.66 -0.50
N HIS A 96 1.22 -9.32 -0.63
CA HIS A 96 2.17 -8.52 0.13
C HIS A 96 1.97 -8.66 1.64
N THR A 97 0.72 -8.69 2.14
CA THR A 97 0.41 -8.96 3.55
C THR A 97 1.01 -10.28 4.03
N GLN A 98 0.92 -11.33 3.21
CA GLN A 98 1.51 -12.64 3.52
C GLN A 98 3.05 -12.57 3.55
N MET A 99 3.66 -11.87 2.59
CA MET A 99 5.13 -11.71 2.52
C MET A 99 5.72 -11.01 3.75
N VAL A 100 4.95 -10.14 4.42
CA VAL A 100 5.39 -9.41 5.63
C VAL A 100 4.67 -9.84 6.89
N ASN A 101 4.08 -11.04 6.91
CA ASN A 101 3.16 -11.47 7.97
C ASN A 101 3.76 -11.31 9.37
N HIS A 102 3.00 -10.67 10.26
CA HIS A 102 3.40 -10.37 11.65
C HIS A 102 4.72 -9.58 11.77
N GLY A 103 5.12 -8.85 10.73
CA GLY A 103 6.37 -8.09 10.72
C GLY A 103 7.61 -8.95 10.51
N VAL A 104 7.44 -10.13 9.91
CA VAL A 104 8.53 -11.03 9.54
C VAL A 104 8.43 -11.34 8.05
N CYS A 105 9.58 -11.40 7.37
CA CYS A 105 9.63 -11.81 5.97
C CYS A 105 9.26 -13.30 5.87
N GLN A 106 8.23 -13.60 5.08
CA GLN A 106 7.87 -14.97 4.69
C GLN A 106 8.40 -15.18 3.26
N ALA A 107 9.27 -16.19 3.08
CA ALA A 107 9.87 -16.55 1.80
C ALA A 107 8.87 -17.26 0.88
#